data_AF-A0A7W2QVI7-F1
#
_entry.id   AF-A0A7W2QVI7-F1
#
_cell.length_a   1.000
_cell.length_b   1.000
_cell.length_c   1.000
_cell.angle_alpha   90.00
_cell.angle_beta   90.00
_cell.angle_gamma   90.00
#
_symmetry.space_group_name_H-M   'P 1'
#
loop_
_entity.id
_entity.type
_entity.pdbx_description
1 polymer ?
#
loop_
_entity_poly.entity_id
_entity_poly.type
_entity_poly.pdbx_seq_one_letter_code
_entity_poly.pdbx_strand_id
1 'polypeptide(L)'
;MHSAVRLTLITLALGLSACTTQQPYEHPEPPIERVPPQGPMVKPLPGGQPSTQPGKPAAIPKPMPRTSASFAPPPGGASHWDPKLGVYVLDKQPNTFYRQRTYYRFDNGWSWSLSPNGPWQETDSSGVPGGLGRAFAQ
;
A
#
# COMPACT_ATOMS: atom_id res chain seq x y z
N MET A 1 -1.80 -11.54 -59.49
CA MET A 1 -2.69 -11.20 -58.35
C MET A 1 -2.13 -11.61 -56.98
N HIS A 2 -1.05 -12.41 -56.89
CA HIS A 2 -0.47 -12.85 -55.61
C HIS A 2 0.45 -11.83 -54.90
N SER A 3 0.97 -10.82 -55.63
CA SER A 3 1.91 -9.84 -55.07
C SER A 3 1.25 -8.83 -54.14
N ALA A 4 -0.04 -8.53 -54.34
CA ALA A 4 -0.78 -7.60 -53.49
C ALA A 4 -1.10 -8.21 -52.11
N VAL A 5 -1.29 -9.52 -52.03
CA VAL A 5 -1.60 -10.24 -50.78
C VAL A 5 -0.38 -10.36 -49.86
N ARG A 6 0.84 -10.44 -50.44
CA ARG A 6 2.07 -10.47 -49.63
C ARG A 6 2.41 -9.10 -49.04
N LEU A 7 2.12 -8.02 -49.76
CA LEU A 7 2.41 -6.65 -49.30
C LEU A 7 1.53 -6.23 -48.12
N THR A 8 0.27 -6.66 -48.04
CA THR A 8 -0.62 -6.36 -46.90
C THR A 8 -0.27 -7.14 -45.62
N LEU A 9 0.33 -8.33 -45.74
CA LEU A 9 0.76 -9.11 -44.57
C LEU A 9 1.96 -8.49 -43.84
N ILE A 10 2.85 -7.80 -44.56
CA ILE A 10 4.05 -7.20 -43.96
C ILE A 10 3.69 -5.92 -43.19
N THR A 11 2.72 -5.13 -43.67
CA THR A 11 2.31 -3.88 -43.01
C THR A 11 1.56 -4.08 -41.69
N LEU A 12 1.01 -5.27 -41.42
CA LEU A 12 0.31 -5.54 -40.15
C LEU A 12 1.27 -5.93 -39.02
N ALA A 13 2.46 -6.45 -39.33
CA ALA A 13 3.47 -6.84 -38.32
C ALA A 13 4.38 -5.67 -37.87
N LEU A 14 4.38 -4.57 -38.62
CA LEU A 14 5.14 -3.35 -38.34
C LEU A 14 4.26 -2.22 -37.75
N GLY A 15 3.10 -2.57 -37.16
CA GLY A 15 2.37 -1.72 -36.20
C GLY A 15 3.08 -1.68 -34.85
N LEU A 16 4.29 -1.15 -34.90
CA LEU A 16 5.24 -0.91 -33.82
C LEU A 16 4.55 -0.36 -32.56
N SER A 17 4.77 -1.02 -31.42
CA SER A 17 5.81 -0.62 -30.47
C SER A 17 5.63 0.81 -29.94
N ALA A 18 4.85 0.93 -28.87
CA ALA A 18 5.01 1.98 -27.88
C ALA A 18 5.13 1.35 -26.48
N CYS A 19 6.08 0.43 -26.31
CA CYS A 19 6.71 0.24 -25.00
C CYS A 19 7.68 1.39 -24.79
N THR A 20 7.17 2.60 -24.55
CA THR A 20 8.01 3.72 -24.16
C THR A 20 7.87 3.97 -22.68
N THR A 21 9.03 3.97 -22.03
CA THR A 21 9.31 4.66 -20.78
C THR A 21 8.84 3.95 -19.51
N GLN A 22 9.62 2.95 -19.09
CA GLN A 22 9.99 2.89 -17.66
C GLN A 22 10.55 4.28 -17.30
N GLN A 23 9.79 5.09 -16.56
CA GLN A 23 10.43 6.11 -15.75
C GLN A 23 11.24 5.36 -14.69
N PRO A 24 12.55 5.63 -14.57
CA PRO A 24 13.19 5.42 -13.28
C PRO A 24 12.38 6.25 -12.30
N TYR A 25 11.75 5.59 -11.33
CA TYR A 25 11.33 6.29 -10.13
C TYR A 25 12.60 6.90 -9.55
N GLU A 26 12.82 8.20 -9.78
CA GLU A 26 13.62 9.02 -8.88
C GLU A 26 12.93 8.88 -7.53
N HIS A 27 13.50 8.05 -6.68
CA HIS A 27 13.25 8.10 -5.26
C HIS A 27 13.80 9.46 -4.82
N PRO A 28 12.98 10.42 -4.36
CA PRO A 28 13.52 11.53 -3.60
C PRO A 28 14.07 10.86 -2.33
N GLU A 29 15.39 10.68 -2.26
CA GLU A 29 16.04 10.37 -1.00
C GLU A 29 15.57 11.43 0.00
N PRO A 30 14.92 11.05 1.11
CA PRO A 30 14.66 12.03 2.15
C PRO A 30 16.02 12.59 2.58
N PRO A 31 16.17 13.92 2.72
CA PRO A 31 17.38 14.49 3.29
C PRO A 31 17.74 13.72 4.56
N ILE A 32 18.97 13.23 4.64
CA ILE A 32 19.55 12.78 5.90
C ILE A 32 19.68 14.04 6.77
N GLU A 33 18.59 14.43 7.42
CA GLU A 33 18.59 15.39 8.51
C GLU A 33 19.21 14.66 9.71
N ARG A 34 20.53 14.72 9.80
CA ARG A 34 21.21 14.54 11.07
C ARG A 34 20.68 15.62 12.01
N VAL A 35 20.35 15.19 13.22
CA VAL A 35 20.36 15.92 14.51
C VAL A 35 19.00 15.79 15.22
N PRO A 36 18.93 15.12 16.39
CA PRO A 36 17.77 15.18 17.25
C PRO A 36 17.58 16.62 17.77
N PRO A 37 16.36 17.18 17.78
CA PRO A 37 16.09 18.40 18.51
C PRO A 37 16.31 18.13 20.00
N GLN A 38 17.28 18.86 20.57
CA GLN A 38 17.50 18.98 22.00
C GLN A 38 16.22 19.52 22.65
N GLY A 39 15.52 18.67 23.39
CA GLY A 39 14.40 19.02 24.27
C GLY A 39 14.64 18.45 25.67
N PRO A 40 13.92 18.96 26.69
CA PRO A 40 14.43 20.05 27.52
C PRO A 40 15.27 19.57 28.70
N MET A 41 16.25 20.40 29.06
CA MET A 41 17.07 20.35 30.27
C MET A 41 16.21 20.09 31.52
N VAL A 42 16.25 18.88 32.06
CA VAL A 42 15.75 18.59 33.42
C VAL A 42 16.80 19.10 34.40
N LYS A 43 16.51 20.26 34.99
CA LYS A 43 17.27 20.86 36.10
C LYS A 43 17.24 19.89 37.30
N PRO A 44 18.38 19.48 37.88
CA PRO A 44 18.36 18.62 39.06
C PRO A 44 17.86 19.43 40.26
N LEU A 45 16.75 19.02 40.86
CA LEU A 45 16.36 19.45 42.20
C LEU A 45 17.12 18.57 43.21
N PRO A 46 17.87 19.13 44.18
CA PRO A 46 18.52 18.33 45.21
C PRO A 46 17.55 18.07 46.36
N GLY A 47 17.28 16.79 46.66
CA GLY A 47 16.70 16.41 47.95
C GLY A 47 15.97 15.07 48.00
N GLY A 48 16.48 14.16 48.84
CA GLY A 48 15.68 13.11 49.49
C GLY A 48 15.87 11.69 48.94
N GLN A 49 16.42 10.82 49.78
CA GLN A 49 16.85 9.43 49.51
C GLN A 49 15.68 8.40 49.67
N PRO A 50 15.90 7.06 49.61
CA PRO A 50 15.21 6.13 48.70
C PRO A 50 14.23 5.18 49.43
N SER A 51 13.35 4.49 48.70
CA SER A 51 12.73 3.26 49.22
C SER A 51 12.41 2.27 48.10
N THR A 52 12.77 1.03 48.40
CA THR A 52 12.97 -0.14 47.55
C THR A 52 11.67 -0.86 47.20
N GLN A 53 11.49 -1.16 45.90
CA GLN A 53 10.76 -2.36 45.49
C GLN A 53 11.25 -2.81 44.09
N PRO A 54 11.87 -3.98 43.93
CA PRO A 54 12.22 -4.48 42.61
C PRO A 54 10.97 -5.08 41.96
N GLY A 55 10.13 -4.21 41.38
CA GLY A 55 9.11 -4.63 40.43
C GLY A 55 9.80 -5.19 39.19
N LYS A 56 9.50 -6.44 38.85
CA LYS A 56 9.94 -7.09 37.60
C LYS A 56 9.79 -6.09 36.43
N PRO A 57 10.79 -5.94 35.53
CA PRO A 57 10.60 -5.13 34.34
C PRO A 57 9.39 -5.68 33.58
N ALA A 58 8.31 -4.89 33.51
CA ALA A 58 7.25 -5.17 32.55
C ALA A 58 7.93 -5.25 31.19
N ALA A 59 7.89 -6.43 30.56
CA ALA A 59 8.47 -6.62 29.25
C ALA A 59 7.89 -5.52 28.34
N ILE A 60 8.74 -4.60 27.89
CA ILE A 60 8.38 -3.60 26.89
C ILE A 60 7.77 -4.40 25.75
N PRO A 61 6.48 -4.23 25.41
CA PRO A 61 5.88 -4.96 24.32
C PRO A 61 6.77 -4.72 23.10
N LYS A 62 7.36 -5.79 22.56
CA LYS A 62 8.13 -5.70 21.30
C LYS A 62 7.22 -4.95 20.32
N PRO A 63 7.69 -3.90 19.63
CA PRO A 63 6.87 -3.18 18.67
C PRO A 63 6.26 -4.22 17.72
N MET A 64 4.95 -4.47 17.85
CA MET A 64 4.26 -5.27 16.87
C MET A 64 4.46 -4.54 15.55
N PRO A 65 4.87 -5.21 14.45
CA PRO A 65 5.02 -4.56 13.18
C PRO A 65 3.72 -3.82 12.88
N ARG A 66 3.76 -2.48 12.89
CA ARG A 66 2.60 -1.66 12.58
C ARG A 66 2.42 -1.70 11.07
N THR A 67 2.07 -2.87 10.52
CA THR A 67 1.89 -3.06 9.08
C THR A 67 0.82 -2.11 8.55
N SER A 68 -0.20 -1.81 9.37
CA SER A 68 -1.20 -0.79 9.08
C SER A 68 -0.65 0.64 9.14
N ALA A 69 0.29 0.97 10.04
CA ALA A 69 0.79 2.36 10.14
C ALA A 69 1.63 2.80 8.92
N SER A 70 2.12 1.85 8.13
CA SER A 70 2.78 2.15 6.85
C SER A 70 1.77 2.53 5.75
N PHE A 71 0.48 2.25 5.93
CA PHE A 71 -0.57 2.54 4.96
C PHE A 71 -1.63 3.46 5.58
N ALA A 72 -1.86 4.62 4.99
CA ALA A 72 -2.92 5.49 5.45
C ALA A 72 -4.30 4.79 5.30
N PRO A 73 -5.24 4.96 6.23
CA PRO A 73 -6.62 4.52 6.06
C PRO A 73 -7.32 5.30 4.93
N PRO A 74 -8.41 4.77 4.35
CA PRO A 74 -9.19 5.48 3.35
C PRO A 74 -9.78 6.79 3.94
N PRO A 75 -9.88 7.85 3.13
CA PRO A 75 -10.52 9.09 3.56
C PRO A 75 -12.01 8.87 3.84
N GLY A 76 -12.48 9.31 5.02
CA GLY A 76 -13.89 9.53 5.30
C GLY A 76 -14.78 8.27 5.42
N GLY A 77 -14.22 7.09 5.65
CA GLY A 77 -14.99 5.84 5.72
C GLY A 77 -14.63 4.94 6.89
N ALA A 78 -15.63 4.22 7.42
CA ALA A 78 -15.40 3.12 8.35
C ALA A 78 -14.67 1.98 7.63
N SER A 79 -13.51 1.62 8.14
CA SER A 79 -12.68 0.54 7.61
C SER A 79 -11.78 -0.03 8.70
N HIS A 80 -11.35 -1.27 8.51
CA HIS A 80 -10.39 -1.93 9.38
C HIS A 80 -9.25 -2.54 8.56
N TRP A 81 -8.06 -2.59 9.16
CA TRP A 81 -6.90 -3.22 8.54
C TRP A 81 -6.98 -4.74 8.68
N ASP A 82 -6.90 -5.47 7.57
CA ASP A 82 -6.71 -6.92 7.55
C ASP A 82 -5.22 -7.24 7.28
N PRO A 83 -4.46 -7.77 8.25
CA PRO A 83 -3.06 -8.10 8.08
C PRO A 83 -2.81 -9.32 7.19
N LYS A 84 -3.78 -10.23 7.05
CA LYS A 84 -3.66 -11.41 6.18
C LYS A 84 -3.76 -11.01 4.71
N LEU A 85 -4.62 -10.05 4.41
CA LEU A 85 -4.80 -9.51 3.06
C LEU A 85 -3.83 -8.34 2.77
N GLY A 86 -3.37 -7.64 3.80
CA GLY A 86 -2.49 -6.49 3.67
C GLY A 86 -3.20 -5.25 3.13
N VAL A 87 -4.50 -5.10 3.42
CA VAL A 87 -5.38 -4.04 2.92
C VAL A 87 -6.32 -3.58 4.02
N TYR A 88 -6.92 -2.40 3.84
CA TYR A 88 -8.10 -2.00 4.59
C TYR A 88 -9.35 -2.63 3.94
N VAL A 89 -10.25 -3.18 4.76
CA VAL A 89 -11.56 -3.66 4.34
C VAL A 89 -12.59 -2.59 4.67
N LEU A 90 -13.47 -2.26 3.73
CA LEU A 90 -14.53 -1.27 3.95
C LEU A 90 -15.74 -1.93 4.63
N ASP A 91 -16.15 -1.41 5.79
CA ASP A 91 -17.19 -2.06 6.60
C ASP A 91 -18.58 -2.01 5.94
N LYS A 92 -18.86 -0.94 5.19
CA LYS A 92 -20.16 -0.69 4.54
C LYS A 92 -20.22 -1.15 3.08
N GLN A 93 -19.10 -1.59 2.53
CA GLN A 93 -19.01 -1.98 1.13
C GLN A 93 -18.36 -3.37 1.03
N PRO A 94 -19.17 -4.44 0.90
CA PRO A 94 -18.64 -5.79 0.81
C PRO A 94 -17.73 -5.92 -0.41
N ASN A 95 -16.74 -6.80 -0.30
CA ASN A 95 -15.75 -7.06 -1.35
C ASN A 95 -15.01 -5.82 -1.86
N THR A 96 -15.00 -4.73 -1.07
CA THR A 96 -14.27 -3.51 -1.39
C THR A 96 -13.16 -3.31 -0.39
N PHE A 97 -11.97 -3.11 -0.93
CA PHE A 97 -10.72 -3.04 -0.20
C PHE A 97 -9.99 -1.75 -0.54
N TYR A 98 -9.12 -1.27 0.33
CA TYR A 98 -8.35 -0.06 0.11
C TYR A 98 -6.90 -0.27 0.49
N ARG A 99 -5.99 0.17 -0.39
CA ARG A 99 -4.56 0.22 -0.11
C ARG A 99 -3.93 1.32 -0.96
N GLN A 100 -3.05 2.13 -0.35
CA GLN A 100 -2.26 3.13 -1.05
C GLN A 100 -3.10 4.02 -2.00
N ARG A 101 -4.22 4.58 -1.52
CA ARG A 101 -5.12 5.47 -2.30
C ARG A 101 -5.87 4.80 -3.45
N THR A 102 -5.81 3.48 -3.55
CA THR A 102 -6.54 2.70 -4.54
C THR A 102 -7.58 1.83 -3.84
N TYR A 103 -8.80 1.88 -4.35
CA TYR A 103 -9.88 0.98 -3.99
C TYR A 103 -9.84 -0.21 -4.94
N TYR A 104 -10.00 -1.41 -4.41
CA TYR A 104 -10.13 -2.65 -5.16
C TYR A 104 -11.48 -3.25 -4.86
N ARG A 105 -12.15 -3.78 -5.87
CA ARG A 105 -13.45 -4.45 -5.73
C ARG A 105 -13.40 -5.81 -6.40
N PHE A 106 -13.95 -6.82 -5.72
CA PHE A 106 -14.23 -8.11 -6.33
C PHE A 106 -15.72 -8.24 -6.64
N ASP A 107 -16.05 -8.32 -7.93
CA ASP A 107 -17.41 -8.53 -8.43
C ASP A 107 -17.34 -9.33 -9.74
N ASN A 108 -17.37 -10.66 -9.62
CA ASN A 108 -17.13 -11.61 -10.73
C ASN A 108 -15.82 -11.39 -11.50
N GLY A 109 -14.88 -10.69 -10.87
CA GLY A 109 -13.66 -10.18 -11.49
C GLY A 109 -13.08 -9.07 -10.63
N TRP A 110 -11.82 -8.74 -10.88
CA TRP A 110 -11.16 -7.66 -10.17
C TRP A 110 -11.39 -6.33 -10.87
N SER A 111 -11.59 -5.29 -10.10
CA SER A 111 -11.56 -3.92 -10.58
C SER A 111 -10.92 -3.01 -9.55
N TRP A 112 -10.37 -1.89 -9.99
CA TRP A 112 -9.83 -0.86 -9.12
C TRP A 112 -10.39 0.52 -9.45
N SER A 113 -10.31 1.44 -8.50
CA SER A 113 -10.68 2.84 -8.66
C SER A 113 -9.90 3.73 -7.70
N LEU A 114 -9.78 5.02 -8.02
CA LEU A 114 -9.26 6.02 -7.10
C LEU A 114 -10.34 6.58 -6.16
N SER A 115 -11.60 6.21 -6.39
CA SER A 115 -12.77 6.65 -5.64
C SER A 115 -13.54 5.43 -5.12
N PRO A 116 -14.17 5.53 -3.93
CA PRO A 116 -14.87 4.39 -3.31
C PRO A 116 -16.09 3.90 -4.11
N ASN A 117 -16.60 4.72 -5.04
CA ASN A 117 -17.81 4.45 -5.82
C ASN A 117 -17.52 4.33 -7.34
N GLY A 118 -16.26 4.26 -7.74
CA GLY A 118 -15.85 4.25 -9.14
C GLY A 118 -15.52 5.64 -9.71
N PRO A 119 -15.22 5.75 -11.02
CA PRO A 119 -15.37 4.70 -12.04
C PRO A 119 -14.44 3.51 -11.78
N TRP A 120 -14.93 2.30 -12.07
CA TRP A 120 -14.20 1.05 -11.85
C TRP A 120 -13.48 0.64 -13.14
N GLN A 121 -12.18 0.36 -13.02
CA GLN A 121 -11.35 -0.14 -14.11
C GLN A 121 -11.10 -1.63 -13.88
N GLU A 122 -11.44 -2.45 -14.85
CA GLU A 122 -11.20 -3.89 -14.79
C GLU A 122 -9.70 -4.20 -14.71
N THR A 123 -9.37 -5.26 -13.97
CA THR A 123 -8.02 -5.78 -13.84
C THR A 123 -8.08 -7.27 -13.55
N ASP A 124 -6.92 -7.93 -13.62
CA ASP A 124 -6.77 -9.32 -13.24
C ASP A 124 -6.19 -9.45 -11.82
N SER A 125 -5.92 -10.68 -11.38
CA SER A 125 -5.32 -10.93 -10.06
C SER A 125 -3.90 -10.38 -9.90
N SER A 126 -3.22 -9.98 -10.98
CA SER A 126 -1.88 -9.35 -10.92
C SER A 126 -1.94 -7.86 -10.59
N GLY A 127 -3.06 -7.20 -10.92
CA GLY A 127 -3.29 -5.78 -10.62
C GLY A 127 -3.75 -5.50 -9.20
N VAL A 128 -4.03 -6.53 -8.40
CA VAL A 128 -4.45 -6.40 -7.00
C VAL A 128 -3.33 -6.81 -6.04
N PRO A 129 -3.33 -6.31 -4.79
CA PRO A 129 -2.44 -6.80 -3.75
C PRO A 129 -2.43 -8.33 -3.67
N GLY A 130 -1.25 -8.95 -3.62
CA GLY A 130 -1.13 -10.42 -3.69
C GLY A 130 -1.91 -11.16 -2.60
N GLY A 131 -2.21 -10.50 -1.48
CA GLY A 131 -3.12 -10.99 -0.44
C GLY A 131 -4.55 -11.19 -0.90
N LEU A 132 -5.06 -10.28 -1.74
CA LEU A 132 -6.38 -10.36 -2.34
C LEU A 132 -6.40 -11.36 -3.50
N GLY A 133 -5.44 -11.30 -4.42
CA GLY A 133 -5.38 -12.19 -5.57
C GLY A 133 -5.42 -13.67 -5.18
N ARG A 134 -4.66 -14.07 -4.15
CA ARG A 134 -4.67 -15.45 -3.61
C ARG A 134 -5.94 -15.83 -2.86
N ALA A 135 -6.62 -14.87 -2.24
CA ALA A 135 -7.80 -15.15 -1.42
C ALA A 135 -9.06 -15.41 -2.24
N PHE A 136 -9.10 -14.91 -3.49
CA PHE A 136 -10.24 -15.03 -4.41
C PHE A 136 -9.92 -15.84 -5.67
N ALA A 137 -8.76 -16.50 -5.73
CA ALA A 137 -8.44 -17.49 -6.75
C ALA A 137 -9.12 -18.82 -6.38
N GLN A 138 -10.41 -18.93 -6.67
CA GLN A 138 -11.18 -20.19 -6.56
C GLN A 138 -11.06 -20.98 -7.86
#